data_AF-A0AA37SS89-F1
#
_entry.id   AF-A0AA37SS89-F1
#
_cell.length_a   1.000
_cell.length_b   1.000
_cell.length_c   1.000
_cell.angle_alpha   90.00
_cell.angle_beta   90.00
_cell.angle_gamma   90.00
#
_symmetry.space_group_name_H-M   'P 1'
#
loop_
_entity.id
_entity.type
_entity.pdbx_description
1 polymer ?
#
loop_
_entity_poly.entity_id
_entity_poly.type
_entity_poly.pdbx_seq_one_letter_code
_entity_poly.pdbx_strand_id
1 'polypeptide(L)'
;MASEIKRRVGGLRWWVVGLIALATVINYIDRQALGVLWPDIAADLYPDEDSDSRKEIYGYITGTFIFFYAAGQALFGKIFDWIGTRLGFALSIGVWSIATALHALATGALSFAVFRSILGLAEAGAWPGAAKANAEWFPTHERAFAQGIFNSGAAIGGIIAIPMIAFMTVFLSWQMIFITVGLIGLLWLIPWFLIVKAPPKFHPNLSEAEKQYILTGQEATENEDGEEIDEYVPTTSQLLKHKQSWGVIIASAAIDPIWWLFIVWIPIYLNGVYGMDVKTIGIYGWVPYVGAMLGAWYGGLLAQRKIKIGWDVNKTRKRVITIGCLIMLPSFFLLMDPTIVASAFNLILNLIGITMDSPSAAVIIMAVILFGFQTSIGNVQTLPSDLFSKKTVGTLSLGNEEDAEKHFGLHPEGVDVTSGAHVEGEAYLSVLKQLMNMFPRAKKVITTLRGSISASHNTWSGVLYDGETLFQAPSYEITHIVDRVGGGDSFMGGLIYGFHKYPNNDQKALDFAVAASCLKHTIFGDANLATEDEVEKLMSGDASGRVSR
;
A
#
# COMPACT_ATOMS: atom_id res chain seq x y z
N MET A 1 -0.55 -42.88 -4.17
CA MET A 1 -0.92 -42.45 -2.80
C MET A 1 0.00 -41.30 -2.41
N ALA A 2 -0.42 -40.06 -2.68
CA ALA A 2 0.24 -38.85 -2.17
C ALA A 2 -0.81 -37.74 -2.15
N SER A 3 -1.74 -37.83 -1.20
CA SER A 3 -2.57 -36.69 -0.82
C SER A 3 -1.66 -35.70 -0.11
N GLU A 4 -1.30 -34.60 -0.76
CA GLU A 4 -0.75 -33.43 -0.07
C GLU A 4 -1.74 -33.03 1.02
N ILE A 5 -1.37 -33.31 2.27
CA ILE A 5 -2.04 -32.74 3.42
C ILE A 5 -1.76 -31.24 3.32
N LYS A 6 -2.74 -30.48 2.83
CA LYS A 6 -2.78 -29.02 2.89
C LYS A 6 -2.67 -28.64 4.37
N ARG A 7 -1.45 -28.52 4.89
CA ARG A 7 -1.18 -28.19 6.31
C ARG A 7 -1.91 -26.87 6.57
N ARG A 8 -2.90 -26.90 7.47
CA ARG A 8 -3.65 -25.70 7.83
C ARG A 8 -2.65 -24.69 8.38
N VAL A 9 -2.45 -23.61 7.63
CA VAL A 9 -1.67 -22.46 8.06
C VAL A 9 -2.31 -21.94 9.35
N GLY A 10 -1.49 -21.72 10.38
CA GLY A 10 -1.97 -21.18 11.65
C GLY A 10 -2.60 -19.80 11.48
N GLY A 11 -3.36 -19.35 12.49
CA GLY A 11 -4.09 -18.09 12.46
C GLY A 11 -3.48 -16.98 13.31
N LEU A 12 -2.22 -17.11 13.75
CA LEU A 12 -1.64 -16.18 14.73
C LEU A 12 -1.50 -14.77 14.14
N ARG A 13 -1.12 -14.65 12.86
CA ARG A 13 -1.05 -13.33 12.18
C ARG A 13 -2.38 -12.55 12.23
N TRP A 14 -3.52 -13.26 12.19
CA TRP A 14 -4.85 -12.65 12.28
C TRP A 14 -5.18 -12.16 13.69
N TRP A 15 -4.66 -12.82 14.73
CA TRP A 15 -4.75 -12.31 16.10
C TRP A 15 -3.93 -11.04 16.28
N VAL A 16 -2.74 -10.95 15.68
CA VAL A 16 -1.89 -9.74 15.74
C VAL A 16 -2.60 -8.55 15.10
N VAL A 17 -3.11 -8.68 13.87
CA VAL A 17 -3.83 -7.57 13.21
C VAL A 17 -5.14 -7.25 13.93
N GLY A 18 -5.82 -8.25 14.51
CA GLY A 18 -7.02 -8.05 15.33
C GLY A 18 -6.74 -7.21 16.58
N LEU A 19 -5.62 -7.46 17.26
CA LEU A 19 -5.17 -6.63 18.38
C LEU A 19 -4.86 -5.20 17.93
N ILE A 20 -4.15 -5.02 16.82
CA ILE A 20 -3.84 -3.69 16.28
C ILE A 20 -5.13 -2.95 15.91
N ALA A 21 -6.10 -3.61 15.29
CA ALA A 21 -7.41 -3.02 15.01
C ALA A 21 -8.16 -2.62 16.29
N LEU A 22 -8.10 -3.44 17.34
CA LEU A 22 -8.66 -3.10 18.65
C LEU A 22 -7.96 -1.88 19.27
N ALA A 23 -6.62 -1.77 19.14
CA ALA A 23 -5.91 -0.57 19.57
C ALA A 23 -6.40 0.67 18.81
N THR A 24 -6.69 0.57 17.52
CA THR A 24 -7.26 1.67 16.74
C THR A 24 -8.64 2.09 17.25
N VAL A 25 -9.48 1.14 17.67
CA VAL A 25 -10.77 1.45 18.29
C VAL A 25 -10.57 2.26 19.57
N ILE A 26 -9.65 1.83 20.45
CA ILE A 26 -9.31 2.54 21.70
C ILE A 26 -8.78 3.94 21.36
N ASN A 27 -7.86 4.06 20.40
CA ASN A 27 -7.32 5.33 19.95
C ASN A 27 -8.41 6.35 19.53
N TYR A 28 -9.44 5.90 18.84
CA TYR A 28 -10.55 6.78 18.45
C TYR A 28 -11.45 7.16 19.63
N ILE A 29 -11.61 6.27 20.61
CA ILE A 29 -12.27 6.60 21.88
C ILE A 29 -11.52 7.72 22.60
N ASP A 30 -10.19 7.61 22.75
CA ASP A 30 -9.35 8.63 23.38
C ASP A 30 -9.48 10.00 22.69
N ARG A 31 -9.44 10.01 21.35
CA ARG A 31 -9.58 11.24 20.55
C ARG A 31 -10.91 11.93 20.81
N GLN A 32 -12.00 11.18 20.83
CA GLN A 32 -13.35 11.70 21.01
C GLN A 32 -13.66 12.09 22.47
N ALA A 33 -12.96 11.51 23.45
CA ALA A 33 -13.24 11.73 24.88
C ALA A 33 -13.33 13.21 25.27
N LEU A 34 -12.34 14.04 24.93
CA LEU A 34 -12.39 15.46 25.30
C LEU A 34 -13.52 16.20 24.60
N GLY A 35 -13.78 15.95 23.32
CA GLY A 35 -14.85 16.64 22.58
C GLY A 35 -16.22 16.36 23.18
N VAL A 36 -16.49 15.09 23.49
CA VAL A 36 -17.77 14.66 24.08
C VAL A 36 -17.95 15.17 25.50
N LEU A 37 -16.87 15.16 26.31
CA LEU A 37 -16.90 15.60 27.71
C LEU A 37 -16.73 17.12 27.88
N TRP A 38 -16.35 17.85 26.84
CA TRP A 38 -16.06 19.29 26.93
C TRP A 38 -17.23 20.11 27.49
N PRO A 39 -18.51 19.86 27.14
CA PRO A 39 -19.61 20.60 27.74
C PRO A 39 -19.63 20.54 29.27
N ASP A 40 -19.36 19.37 29.84
CA ASP A 40 -19.32 19.17 31.30
C ASP A 40 -18.04 19.77 31.91
N ILE A 41 -16.88 19.53 31.28
CA ILE A 41 -15.58 20.06 31.72
C ILE A 41 -15.58 21.59 31.72
N ALA A 42 -16.15 22.20 30.68
CA ALA A 42 -16.17 23.64 30.53
C ALA A 42 -17.12 24.31 31.54
N ALA A 43 -18.24 23.66 31.87
CA ALA A 43 -19.13 24.11 32.92
C ALA A 43 -18.49 24.03 34.32
N ASP A 44 -17.65 23.02 34.57
CA ASP A 44 -16.96 22.79 35.84
C ASP A 44 -15.76 23.73 36.05
N LEU A 45 -14.88 23.83 35.04
CA LEU A 45 -13.60 24.55 35.17
C LEU A 45 -13.63 26.01 34.71
N TYR A 46 -14.59 26.39 33.86
CA TYR A 46 -14.72 27.74 33.32
C TYR A 46 -16.14 28.30 33.48
N PRO A 47 -16.73 28.24 34.69
CA PRO A 47 -18.12 28.63 34.90
C PRO A 47 -18.41 30.09 34.53
N ASP A 48 -17.41 30.97 34.72
CA ASP A 48 -17.53 32.42 34.48
C ASP A 48 -17.26 32.83 33.03
N GLU A 49 -16.72 31.93 32.20
CA GLU A 49 -16.42 32.19 30.79
C GLU A 49 -17.65 32.01 29.89
N ASP A 50 -17.78 32.86 28.87
CA ASP A 50 -18.85 32.74 27.88
C ASP A 50 -18.64 31.55 26.92
N SER A 51 -19.65 31.26 26.09
CA SER A 51 -19.64 30.12 25.16
C SER A 51 -18.50 30.18 24.15
N ASP A 52 -18.17 31.37 23.64
CA ASP A 52 -17.14 31.55 22.61
C ASP A 52 -15.74 31.47 23.23
N SER A 53 -15.55 32.06 24.42
CA SER A 53 -14.30 31.92 25.19
C SER A 53 -14.01 30.45 25.53
N ARG A 54 -15.02 29.67 25.92
CA ARG A 54 -14.88 28.20 26.14
C ARG A 54 -14.51 27.44 24.87
N LYS A 55 -15.05 27.83 23.69
CA LYS A 55 -14.68 27.23 22.40
C LYS A 55 -13.26 27.58 21.99
N GLU A 56 -12.80 28.81 22.28
CA GLU A 56 -11.43 29.23 21.99
C GLU A 56 -10.43 28.40 22.81
N ILE A 57 -10.67 28.23 24.11
CA ILE A 57 -9.84 27.38 24.99
C ILE A 57 -9.78 25.94 24.46
N TYR A 58 -10.94 25.36 24.09
CA TYR A 58 -11.01 24.03 23.48
C TYR A 58 -10.18 23.93 22.20
N GLY A 59 -10.29 24.95 21.34
CA GLY A 59 -9.56 25.09 20.10
C GLY A 59 -8.04 25.06 20.31
N TYR A 60 -7.54 25.81 21.30
CA TYR A 60 -6.11 25.78 21.64
C TYR A 60 -5.63 24.41 22.15
N ILE A 61 -6.39 23.80 23.05
CA ILE A 61 -6.05 22.48 23.62
C ILE A 61 -5.98 21.43 22.50
N THR A 62 -6.97 21.41 21.61
CA THR A 62 -7.04 20.43 20.52
C THR A 62 -6.06 20.74 19.39
N GLY A 63 -5.83 22.02 19.08
CA GLY A 63 -4.80 22.44 18.13
C GLY A 63 -3.41 22.01 18.58
N THR A 64 -3.13 22.11 19.89
CA THR A 64 -1.87 21.61 20.47
C THR A 64 -1.71 20.11 20.26
N PHE A 65 -2.75 19.30 20.50
CA PHE A 65 -2.74 17.86 20.20
C PHE A 65 -2.38 17.59 18.73
N ILE A 66 -3.04 18.26 17.78
CA ILE A 66 -2.82 18.05 16.34
C ILE A 66 -1.37 18.38 15.95
N PHE A 67 -0.82 19.48 16.49
CA PHE A 67 0.56 19.88 16.24
C PHE A 67 1.57 18.83 16.72
N PHE A 68 1.44 18.34 17.95
CA PHE A 68 2.32 17.31 18.49
C PHE A 68 2.10 15.93 17.84
N TYR A 69 0.87 15.65 17.39
CA TYR A 69 0.59 14.45 16.60
C TYR A 69 1.32 14.47 15.25
N ALA A 70 1.31 15.60 14.54
CA ALA A 70 2.08 15.77 13.31
C ALA A 70 3.59 15.60 13.55
N ALA A 71 4.13 16.18 14.63
CA ALA A 71 5.52 15.99 15.02
C ALA A 71 5.83 14.51 15.34
N GLY A 72 4.93 13.83 16.04
CA GLY A 72 5.04 12.40 16.38
C GLY A 72 5.12 11.50 15.16
N GLN A 73 4.39 11.80 14.08
CA GLN A 73 4.41 10.97 12.87
C GLN A 73 5.80 10.91 12.23
N ALA A 74 6.59 11.98 12.31
CA ALA A 74 7.96 12.02 11.81
C ALA A 74 8.95 11.24 12.71
N LEU A 75 8.64 11.10 14.00
CA LEU A 75 9.51 10.46 14.98
C LEU A 75 9.26 8.95 15.08
N PHE A 76 7.99 8.54 15.13
CA PHE A 76 7.65 7.17 15.45
C PHE A 76 8.08 6.17 14.39
N GLY A 77 8.16 6.53 13.11
CA GLY A 77 8.75 5.65 12.09
C GLY A 77 10.15 5.15 12.51
N LYS A 78 11.03 6.08 12.91
CA LYS A 78 12.39 5.77 13.37
C LYS A 78 12.41 5.00 14.69
N ILE A 79 11.49 5.31 15.60
CA ILE A 79 11.38 4.58 16.87
C ILE A 79 11.04 3.10 16.59
N PHE A 80 10.04 2.85 15.75
CA PHE A 80 9.67 1.50 15.34
C PHE A 80 10.80 0.76 14.61
N ASP A 81 11.68 1.48 13.91
CA ASP A 81 12.90 0.92 13.32
C ASP A 81 13.96 0.55 14.35
N TRP A 82 14.11 1.36 15.41
CA TRP A 82 15.14 1.14 16.42
C TRP A 82 14.79 0.07 17.46
N ILE A 83 13.56 0.09 17.99
CA ILE A 83 13.13 -0.81 19.09
C ILE A 83 12.22 -1.95 18.63
N GLY A 84 11.87 -1.97 17.34
CA GLY A 84 10.99 -2.96 16.73
C GLY A 84 9.50 -2.78 17.05
N THR A 85 8.66 -3.48 16.29
CA THR A 85 7.19 -3.35 16.32
C THR A 85 6.58 -3.67 17.69
N ARG A 86 7.07 -4.70 18.38
CA ARG A 86 6.57 -5.14 19.68
C ARG A 86 6.67 -4.04 20.75
N LEU A 87 7.88 -3.50 20.93
CA LEU A 87 8.14 -2.48 21.94
C LEU A 87 7.66 -1.10 21.48
N GLY A 88 7.68 -0.82 20.17
CA GLY A 88 7.12 0.40 19.58
C GLY A 88 5.64 0.59 19.92
N PHE A 89 4.82 -0.45 19.71
CA PHE A 89 3.41 -0.41 20.10
C PHE A 89 3.21 -0.29 21.61
N ALA A 90 3.98 -1.04 22.40
CA ALA A 90 3.86 -0.98 23.86
C ALA A 90 4.21 0.41 24.42
N LEU A 91 5.25 1.06 23.89
CA LEU A 91 5.63 2.42 24.24
C LEU A 91 4.55 3.43 23.82
N SER A 92 4.11 3.36 22.56
CA SER A 92 3.07 4.26 22.02
C SER A 92 1.78 4.17 22.84
N ILE A 93 1.20 2.96 22.96
CA ILE A 93 -0.07 2.75 23.67
C ILE A 93 0.08 3.00 25.17
N GLY A 94 1.18 2.58 25.79
CA GLY A 94 1.43 2.82 27.21
C GLY A 94 1.51 4.31 27.54
N VAL A 95 2.30 5.07 26.79
CA VAL A 95 2.44 6.53 27.02
C VAL A 95 1.14 7.26 26.70
N TRP A 96 0.45 6.93 25.61
CA TRP A 96 -0.85 7.54 25.31
C TRP A 96 -1.84 7.23 26.42
N SER A 97 -1.94 5.97 26.87
CA SER A 97 -2.95 5.56 27.86
C SER A 97 -2.74 6.25 29.21
N ILE A 98 -1.48 6.40 29.61
CA ILE A 98 -1.11 7.20 30.79
C ILE A 98 -1.48 8.67 30.56
N ALA A 99 -1.16 9.24 29.41
CA ALA A 99 -1.52 10.61 29.09
C ALA A 99 -3.04 10.83 29.12
N THR A 100 -3.85 9.91 28.58
CA THR A 100 -5.32 9.93 28.71
C THR A 100 -5.73 9.97 30.18
N ALA A 101 -5.23 9.05 31.02
CA ALA A 101 -5.58 9.02 32.43
C ALA A 101 -5.16 10.31 33.17
N LEU A 102 -4.03 10.92 32.80
CA LEU A 102 -3.56 12.19 33.38
C LEU A 102 -4.51 13.36 33.11
N HIS A 103 -5.36 13.31 32.08
CA HIS A 103 -6.37 14.36 31.85
C HIS A 103 -7.34 14.50 33.02
N ALA A 104 -7.56 13.44 33.80
CA ALA A 104 -8.37 13.48 35.01
C ALA A 104 -7.81 14.43 36.10
N LEU A 105 -6.51 14.75 36.03
CA LEU A 105 -5.82 15.65 36.95
C LEU A 105 -5.70 17.09 36.40
N ALA A 106 -6.26 17.35 35.22
CA ALA A 106 -6.18 18.66 34.60
C ALA A 106 -7.06 19.68 35.34
N THR A 107 -6.48 20.84 35.64
CA THR A 107 -7.11 21.93 36.40
C THR A 107 -7.34 23.18 35.56
N GLY A 108 -6.88 23.18 34.31
CA GLY A 108 -7.00 24.32 33.40
C GLY A 108 -6.34 24.09 32.04
N ALA A 109 -6.41 25.09 31.17
CA ALA A 109 -6.11 24.97 29.75
C ALA A 109 -4.67 24.50 29.50
N LEU A 110 -3.71 25.04 30.24
CA LEU A 110 -2.30 24.65 30.13
C LEU A 110 -2.08 23.18 30.49
N SER A 111 -2.66 22.70 31.60
CA SER A 111 -2.53 21.30 32.02
C SER A 111 -3.14 20.35 30.98
N PHE A 112 -4.32 20.69 30.45
CA PHE A 112 -4.93 19.96 29.34
C PHE A 112 -4.05 19.96 28.09
N ALA A 113 -3.50 21.12 27.70
CA ALA A 113 -2.63 21.23 26.54
C ALA A 113 -1.35 20.38 26.69
N VAL A 114 -0.75 20.32 27.88
CA VAL A 114 0.41 19.46 28.16
C VAL A 114 0.05 17.99 28.02
N PHE A 115 -1.02 17.53 28.67
CA PHE A 115 -1.43 16.12 28.57
C PHE A 115 -1.85 15.75 27.14
N ARG A 116 -2.50 16.68 26.43
CA ARG A 116 -2.83 16.53 25.00
C ARG A 116 -1.60 16.49 24.11
N SER A 117 -0.54 17.23 24.43
CA SER A 117 0.72 17.19 23.69
C SER A 117 1.37 15.80 23.80
N ILE A 118 1.42 15.25 25.02
CA ILE A 118 1.98 13.90 25.28
C ILE A 118 1.14 12.85 24.56
N LEU A 119 -0.19 12.94 24.66
CA LEU A 119 -1.12 12.04 23.98
C LEU A 119 -0.91 12.09 22.46
N GLY A 120 -0.91 13.29 21.87
CA GLY A 120 -0.73 13.48 20.43
C GLY A 120 0.59 12.90 19.93
N LEU A 121 1.69 13.18 20.65
CA LEU A 121 3.00 12.64 20.31
C LEU A 121 2.98 11.10 20.29
N ALA A 122 2.43 10.46 21.32
CA ALA A 122 2.41 9.01 21.47
C ALA A 122 1.46 8.30 20.49
N GLU A 123 0.25 8.83 20.29
CA GLU A 123 -0.76 8.27 19.38
C GLU A 123 -0.29 8.22 17.91
N ALA A 124 0.62 9.11 17.52
CA ALA A 124 1.16 9.16 16.17
C ALA A 124 1.84 7.85 15.73
N GLY A 125 2.31 7.03 16.68
CA GLY A 125 2.92 5.74 16.42
C GLY A 125 1.98 4.65 15.92
N ALA A 126 0.66 4.79 16.10
CA ALA A 126 -0.30 3.74 15.76
C ALA A 126 -0.30 3.40 14.26
N TRP A 127 -0.29 4.41 13.38
CA TRP A 127 -0.36 4.23 11.93
C TRP A 127 0.93 3.67 11.31
N PRO A 128 2.13 4.24 11.58
CA PRO A 128 3.39 3.66 11.12
C PRO A 128 3.62 2.25 11.67
N GLY A 129 3.27 2.04 12.95
CA GLY A 129 3.37 0.73 13.60
C GLY A 129 2.51 -0.32 12.93
N ALA A 130 1.27 0.01 12.56
CA ALA A 130 0.36 -0.93 11.89
C ALA A 130 0.84 -1.27 10.48
N ALA A 131 1.31 -0.27 9.72
CA ALA A 131 1.89 -0.49 8.40
C ALA A 131 3.11 -1.42 8.48
N LYS A 132 4.00 -1.20 9.46
CA LYS A 132 5.16 -2.05 9.70
C LYS A 132 4.78 -3.46 10.14
N ALA A 133 3.84 -3.60 11.07
CA ALA A 133 3.34 -4.90 11.50
C ALA A 133 2.73 -5.69 10.34
N ASN A 134 1.96 -5.03 9.47
CA ASN A 134 1.41 -5.68 8.28
C ASN A 134 2.52 -6.17 7.34
N ALA A 135 3.57 -5.37 7.16
CA ALA A 135 4.73 -5.77 6.36
C ALA A 135 5.45 -7.00 6.95
N GLU A 136 5.62 -7.04 8.27
CA GLU A 136 6.32 -8.11 9.00
C GLU A 136 5.51 -9.41 9.14
N TRP A 137 4.18 -9.33 9.29
CA TRP A 137 3.32 -10.48 9.65
C TRP A 137 2.54 -11.10 8.49
N PHE A 138 2.49 -10.45 7.32
CA PHE A 138 1.68 -10.90 6.19
C PHE A 138 2.48 -10.97 4.88
N PRO A 139 2.20 -11.98 4.04
CA PRO A 139 2.61 -12.01 2.65
C PRO A 139 2.11 -10.81 1.85
N THR A 140 2.80 -10.47 0.77
CA THR A 140 2.49 -9.32 -0.09
C THR A 140 1.04 -9.29 -0.59
N HIS A 141 0.44 -10.45 -0.91
CA HIS A 141 -0.95 -10.55 -1.38
C HIS A 141 -2.01 -10.43 -0.27
N GLU A 142 -1.66 -10.66 1.01
CA GLU A 142 -2.60 -10.53 2.14
C GLU A 142 -2.52 -9.16 2.83
N ARG A 143 -1.42 -8.41 2.65
CA ARG A 143 -1.19 -7.10 3.32
C ARG A 143 -2.32 -6.10 3.14
N ALA A 144 -2.92 -6.02 1.95
CA ALA A 144 -4.03 -5.10 1.68
C ALA A 144 -5.27 -5.43 2.51
N PHE A 145 -5.56 -6.72 2.72
CA PHE A 145 -6.69 -7.15 3.54
C PHE A 145 -6.41 -6.92 5.03
N ALA A 146 -5.20 -7.21 5.51
CA ALA A 146 -4.77 -6.90 6.87
C ALA A 146 -4.87 -5.39 7.18
N GLN A 147 -4.41 -4.54 6.25
CA GLN A 147 -4.60 -3.09 6.33
C GLN A 147 -6.07 -2.69 6.40
N GLY A 148 -6.93 -3.37 5.65
CA GLY A 148 -8.39 -3.17 5.70
C GLY A 148 -8.99 -3.46 7.07
N ILE A 149 -8.56 -4.52 7.76
CA ILE A 149 -9.02 -4.85 9.13
C ILE A 149 -8.63 -3.74 10.11
N PHE A 150 -7.37 -3.31 10.08
CA PHE A 150 -6.90 -2.22 10.92
C PHE A 150 -7.64 -0.90 10.64
N ASN A 151 -7.83 -0.53 9.37
CA ASN A 151 -8.58 0.67 8.99
C ASN A 151 -10.05 0.58 9.43
N SER A 152 -10.65 -0.61 9.44
CA SER A 152 -12.02 -0.82 9.94
C SER A 152 -12.12 -0.51 11.44
N GLY A 153 -11.04 -0.70 12.22
CA GLY A 153 -10.96 -0.30 13.62
C GLY A 153 -11.16 1.20 13.83
N ALA A 154 -10.68 2.05 12.92
CA ALA A 154 -10.90 3.50 12.98
C ALA A 154 -12.38 3.87 12.76
N ALA A 155 -13.04 3.23 11.79
CA ALA A 155 -14.46 3.46 11.51
C ALA A 155 -15.34 3.00 12.68
N ILE A 156 -15.09 1.80 13.19
CA ILE A 156 -15.81 1.23 14.35
C ILE A 156 -15.56 2.10 15.59
N GLY A 157 -14.31 2.53 15.82
CA GLY A 157 -13.95 3.41 16.92
C GLY A 157 -14.71 4.73 16.88
N GLY A 158 -14.77 5.40 15.72
CA GLY A 158 -15.54 6.64 15.57
C GLY A 158 -17.04 6.46 15.84
N ILE A 159 -17.63 5.34 15.42
CA ILE A 159 -19.05 5.01 15.63
C ILE A 159 -19.34 4.74 17.12
N ILE A 160 -18.48 3.97 17.80
CA ILE A 160 -18.74 3.52 19.17
C ILE A 160 -18.32 4.57 20.21
N ALA A 161 -17.30 5.38 19.93
CA ALA A 161 -16.71 6.28 20.91
C ALA A 161 -17.71 7.23 21.55
N ILE A 162 -18.46 7.99 20.75
CA ILE A 162 -19.38 9.03 21.26
C ILE A 162 -20.51 8.41 22.11
N PRO A 163 -21.25 7.38 21.65
CA PRO A 163 -22.27 6.72 22.47
C PRO A 163 -21.70 6.10 23.74
N MET A 164 -20.52 5.47 23.67
CA MET A 164 -19.89 4.83 24.82
C MET A 164 -19.49 5.85 25.89
N ILE A 165 -18.83 6.94 25.50
CA ILE A 165 -18.43 8.01 26.43
C ILE A 165 -19.68 8.66 27.04
N ALA A 166 -20.68 8.98 26.22
CA ALA A 166 -21.94 9.54 26.69
C ALA A 166 -22.66 8.62 27.69
N PHE A 167 -22.68 7.30 27.44
CA PHE A 167 -23.22 6.32 28.38
C PHE A 167 -22.46 6.31 29.70
N MET A 168 -21.13 6.42 29.68
CA MET A 168 -20.32 6.45 30.91
C MET A 168 -20.62 7.68 31.78
N THR A 169 -20.97 8.83 31.19
CA THR A 169 -21.36 10.04 31.95
C THR A 169 -22.61 9.86 32.82
N VAL A 170 -23.42 8.83 32.55
CA VAL A 170 -24.60 8.51 33.37
C VAL A 170 -24.19 8.05 34.78
N PHE A 171 -23.02 7.42 34.92
CA PHE A 171 -22.57 6.78 36.16
C PHE A 171 -21.25 7.33 36.70
N LEU A 172 -20.44 7.96 35.85
CA LEU A 172 -19.07 8.38 36.15
C LEU A 172 -18.91 9.89 35.91
N SER A 173 -18.05 10.53 36.70
CA SER A 173 -17.60 11.90 36.41
C SER A 173 -16.62 11.92 35.24
N TRP A 174 -16.43 13.09 34.62
CA TRP A 174 -15.51 13.24 33.48
C TRP A 174 -14.08 12.80 33.80
N GLN A 175 -13.60 13.02 35.04
CA GLN A 175 -12.29 12.55 35.51
C GLN A 175 -12.21 11.01 35.49
N MET A 176 -13.23 10.34 36.04
CA MET A 176 -13.28 8.87 36.09
C MET A 176 -13.38 8.24 34.71
N ILE A 177 -14.00 8.94 33.75
CA ILE A 177 -14.05 8.48 32.35
C ILE A 177 -12.65 8.49 31.73
N PHE A 178 -11.87 9.57 31.88
CA PHE A 178 -10.48 9.59 31.41
C PHE A 178 -9.62 8.49 32.04
N ILE A 179 -9.78 8.25 33.35
CA ILE A 179 -9.07 7.15 34.03
C ILE A 179 -9.48 5.80 33.44
N THR A 180 -10.78 5.58 33.22
CA THR A 180 -11.31 4.31 32.70
C THR A 180 -10.85 4.07 31.26
N VAL A 181 -10.92 5.07 30.40
CA VAL A 181 -10.45 4.97 29.01
C VAL A 181 -8.94 4.70 28.97
N GLY A 182 -8.15 5.43 29.75
CA GLY A 182 -6.71 5.18 29.88
C GLY A 182 -6.42 3.77 30.42
N LEU A 183 -7.19 3.28 31.39
CA LEU A 183 -7.04 1.91 31.91
C LEU A 183 -7.33 0.86 30.84
N ILE A 184 -8.34 1.05 29.98
CA ILE A 184 -8.64 0.14 28.86
C ILE A 184 -7.43 0.01 27.92
N GLY A 185 -6.77 1.13 27.59
CA GLY A 185 -5.54 1.12 26.80
C GLY A 185 -4.37 0.40 27.49
N LEU A 186 -4.20 0.58 28.80
CA LEU A 186 -3.20 -0.15 29.57
C LEU A 186 -3.50 -1.65 29.65
N LEU A 187 -4.76 -2.04 29.82
CA LEU A 187 -5.18 -3.45 29.82
C LEU A 187 -4.94 -4.13 28.47
N TRP A 188 -5.01 -3.39 27.37
CA TRP A 188 -4.68 -3.90 26.03
C TRP A 188 -3.20 -4.34 25.92
N LEU A 189 -2.28 -3.76 26.70
CA LEU A 189 -0.88 -4.18 26.71
C LEU A 189 -0.70 -5.64 27.17
N ILE A 190 -1.62 -6.15 28.01
CA ILE A 190 -1.56 -7.53 28.53
C ILE A 190 -1.64 -8.55 27.39
N PRO A 191 -2.72 -8.63 26.58
CA PRO A 191 -2.78 -9.56 25.46
C PRO A 191 -1.70 -9.27 24.41
N TRP A 192 -1.28 -8.01 24.22
CA TRP A 192 -0.18 -7.68 23.30
C TRP A 192 1.13 -8.37 23.70
N PHE A 193 1.56 -8.26 24.96
CA PHE A 193 2.79 -8.90 25.41
C PHE A 193 2.71 -10.42 25.46
N LEU A 194 1.51 -10.98 25.68
CA LEU A 194 1.28 -12.43 25.72
C LEU A 194 1.27 -13.05 24.32
N ILE A 195 0.66 -12.38 23.34
CA ILE A 195 0.48 -12.90 21.97
C ILE A 195 1.67 -12.54 21.09
N VAL A 196 2.14 -11.29 21.11
CA VAL A 196 3.26 -10.81 20.26
C VAL A 196 4.56 -10.92 21.05
N LYS A 197 5.22 -12.08 20.96
CA LYS A 197 6.47 -12.35 21.70
C LYS A 197 7.73 -11.95 20.93
N ALA A 198 7.72 -12.08 19.61
CA ALA A 198 8.84 -11.77 18.74
C ALA A 198 8.33 -11.51 17.31
N PRO A 199 9.17 -11.00 16.38
CA PRO A 199 8.84 -11.01 14.96
C PRO A 199 8.62 -12.44 14.44
N PRO A 200 7.87 -12.65 13.34
CA PRO A 200 7.52 -13.98 12.84
C PRO A 200 8.71 -14.93 12.65
N LYS A 201 9.87 -14.40 12.24
CA LYS A 201 11.12 -15.17 12.08
C LYS A 201 11.56 -15.91 13.35
N PHE A 202 11.32 -15.34 14.53
CA PHE A 202 11.77 -15.85 15.83
C PHE A 202 10.61 -16.18 16.77
N HIS A 203 9.37 -16.22 16.28
CA HIS A 203 8.21 -16.34 17.14
C HIS A 203 8.02 -17.76 17.68
N PRO A 204 8.05 -17.98 19.01
CA PRO A 204 8.09 -19.34 19.58
C PRO A 204 6.77 -20.10 19.42
N ASN A 205 5.63 -19.40 19.37
CA ASN A 205 4.31 -20.02 19.22
C ASN A 205 3.82 -20.02 17.76
N LEU A 206 4.67 -19.66 16.79
CA LEU A 206 4.29 -19.67 15.38
C LEU A 206 4.59 -21.05 14.79
N SER A 207 3.60 -21.64 14.11
CA SER A 207 3.81 -22.94 13.45
C SER A 207 4.83 -22.80 12.32
N GLU A 208 5.68 -23.80 12.11
CA GLU A 208 6.69 -23.76 11.04
C GLU A 208 6.04 -23.57 9.67
N ALA A 209 4.85 -24.14 9.44
CA ALA A 209 4.08 -23.94 8.21
C ALA A 209 3.64 -22.48 8.01
N GLU A 210 3.20 -21.80 9.07
CA GLU A 210 2.81 -20.38 9.00
C GLU A 210 4.04 -19.47 8.88
N LYS A 211 5.14 -19.81 9.55
CA LYS A 211 6.41 -19.09 9.43
C LYS A 211 6.94 -19.12 8.00
N GLN A 212 7.03 -20.32 7.40
CA GLN A 212 7.46 -20.47 6.01
C GLN A 212 6.52 -19.71 5.07
N TYR A 213 5.20 -19.85 5.25
CA TYR A 213 4.21 -19.13 4.45
C TYR A 213 4.37 -17.61 4.50
N ILE A 214 4.69 -17.04 5.67
CA ILE A 214 4.93 -15.60 5.81
C ILE A 214 6.23 -15.21 5.10
N LEU A 215 7.34 -15.92 5.35
CA LEU A 215 8.66 -15.57 4.84
C LEU A 215 8.75 -15.72 3.31
N THR A 216 8.32 -16.86 2.76
CA THR A 216 8.30 -17.07 1.30
C THR A 216 7.29 -16.19 0.59
N GLY A 217 6.25 -15.72 1.31
CA GLY A 217 5.29 -14.76 0.80
C GLY A 217 5.75 -13.29 0.88
N GLN A 218 6.89 -13.03 1.52
CA GLN A 218 7.53 -11.72 1.69
C GLN A 218 8.69 -11.48 0.74
N GLU A 219 9.37 -12.54 0.31
CA GLU A 219 10.43 -12.48 -0.70
C GLU A 219 9.88 -11.72 -1.92
N ALA A 220 10.60 -10.65 -2.30
CA ALA A 220 10.30 -9.89 -3.51
C ALA A 220 10.23 -10.89 -4.67
N THR A 221 9.33 -10.66 -5.63
CA THR A 221 9.31 -11.42 -6.90
C THR A 221 10.74 -11.60 -7.37
N GLU A 222 11.28 -12.81 -7.27
CA GLU A 222 12.54 -13.17 -7.92
C GLU A 222 12.32 -12.93 -9.42
N ASN A 223 13.28 -12.32 -10.10
CA ASN A 223 13.31 -12.40 -11.56
C ASN A 223 13.55 -13.86 -11.98
N GLU A 224 13.39 -14.16 -13.26
CA GLU A 224 13.58 -15.51 -13.84
C GLU A 224 14.97 -16.12 -13.52
N ASP A 225 15.94 -15.29 -13.13
CA ASP A 225 17.32 -15.67 -12.79
C ASP A 225 17.58 -15.90 -11.28
N GLY A 226 16.57 -15.78 -10.41
CA GLY A 226 16.73 -15.98 -8.96
C GLY A 226 17.47 -14.85 -8.23
N GLU A 227 17.66 -13.70 -8.87
CA GLU A 227 18.22 -12.49 -8.24
C GLU A 227 17.15 -11.67 -7.51
N GLU A 228 17.47 -11.23 -6.27
CA GLU A 228 16.65 -10.25 -5.53
C GLU A 228 16.58 -8.94 -6.34
N ILE A 229 15.37 -8.57 -6.78
CA ILE A 229 15.15 -7.27 -7.41
C ILE A 229 15.39 -6.19 -6.35
N ASP A 230 16.45 -5.40 -6.51
CA ASP A 230 16.74 -4.26 -5.64
C ASP A 230 15.55 -3.28 -5.72
N GLU A 231 14.72 -3.26 -4.67
CA GLU A 231 13.50 -2.47 -4.63
C GLU A 231 13.90 -0.99 -4.64
N TYR A 232 13.31 -0.18 -5.53
CA TYR A 232 13.60 1.25 -5.58
C TYR A 232 13.10 1.93 -4.29
N VAL A 233 14.01 2.17 -3.33
CA VAL A 233 13.73 2.85 -2.06
C VAL A 233 14.28 4.29 -2.07
N PRO A 234 13.55 5.26 -2.64
CA PRO A 234 14.02 6.65 -2.68
C PRO A 234 14.06 7.27 -1.27
N THR A 235 15.10 8.04 -1.01
CA THR A 235 15.20 8.88 0.20
C THR A 235 14.13 9.97 0.20
N THR A 236 13.76 10.50 1.38
CA THR A 236 12.77 11.58 1.51
C THR A 236 13.09 12.80 0.63
N SER A 237 14.38 13.15 0.48
CA SER A 237 14.81 14.23 -0.40
C SER A 237 14.54 13.93 -1.87
N GLN A 238 14.80 12.70 -2.32
CA GLN A 238 14.51 12.27 -3.68
C GLN A 238 12.99 12.25 -3.94
N LEU A 239 12.20 11.75 -2.99
CA LEU A 239 10.74 11.79 -3.06
C LEU A 239 10.21 13.22 -3.27
N LEU A 240 10.68 14.20 -2.50
CA LEU A 240 10.24 15.59 -2.61
C LEU A 240 10.68 16.30 -3.91
N LYS A 241 11.64 15.75 -4.67
CA LYS A 241 12.00 16.27 -6.01
C LYS A 241 10.99 15.87 -7.08
N HIS A 242 10.19 14.82 -6.84
CA HIS A 242 9.17 14.38 -7.78
C HIS A 242 7.90 15.25 -7.69
N LYS A 243 7.43 15.75 -8.84
CA LYS A 243 6.17 16.53 -8.94
C LYS A 243 4.96 15.71 -8.49
N GLN A 244 5.03 14.39 -8.63
CA GLN A 244 4.00 13.43 -8.22
C GLN A 244 3.79 13.44 -6.71
N SER A 245 4.86 13.52 -5.93
CA SER A 245 4.81 13.59 -4.46
C SER A 245 4.06 14.83 -4.00
N TRP A 246 4.35 15.99 -4.60
CA TRP A 246 3.63 17.23 -4.33
C TRP A 246 2.15 17.16 -4.70
N GLY A 247 1.79 16.44 -5.76
CA GLY A 247 0.39 16.20 -6.11
C GLY A 247 -0.38 15.50 -5.00
N VAL A 248 0.20 14.47 -4.37
CA VAL A 248 -0.40 13.76 -3.23
C VAL A 248 -0.41 14.64 -1.98
N ILE A 249 0.70 15.30 -1.67
CA ILE A 249 0.81 16.18 -0.49
C ILE A 249 -0.22 17.31 -0.54
N ILE A 250 -0.36 18.00 -1.67
CA ILE A 250 -1.32 19.11 -1.83
C ILE A 250 -2.76 18.58 -1.74
N ALA A 251 -3.05 17.43 -2.34
CA ALA A 251 -4.38 16.83 -2.27
C ALA A 251 -4.74 16.45 -0.82
N SER A 252 -3.83 15.80 -0.09
CA SER A 252 -4.02 15.48 1.33
C SER A 252 -4.16 16.75 2.18
N ALA A 253 -3.29 17.75 1.99
CA ALA A 253 -3.35 19.01 2.74
C ALA A 253 -4.68 19.77 2.55
N ALA A 254 -5.32 19.66 1.39
CA ALA A 254 -6.61 20.28 1.12
C ALA A 254 -7.80 19.48 1.70
N ILE A 255 -7.70 18.15 1.79
CA ILE A 255 -8.81 17.26 2.13
C ILE A 255 -8.80 16.89 3.63
N ASP A 256 -7.63 16.59 4.20
CA ASP A 256 -7.47 16.14 5.59
C ASP A 256 -8.07 17.08 6.66
N PRO A 257 -8.02 18.42 6.52
CA PRO A 257 -8.65 19.32 7.48
C PRO A 257 -10.15 19.06 7.69
N ILE A 258 -10.86 18.55 6.66
CA ILE A 258 -12.29 18.22 6.77
C ILE A 258 -12.51 17.14 7.82
N TRP A 259 -11.67 16.10 7.84
CA TRP A 259 -11.76 15.03 8.83
C TRP A 259 -11.55 15.54 10.24
N TRP A 260 -10.51 16.34 10.45
CA TRP A 260 -10.19 16.91 11.75
C TRP A 260 -11.25 17.89 12.22
N LEU A 261 -11.86 18.67 11.32
CA LEU A 261 -12.98 19.54 11.64
C LEU A 261 -14.11 18.72 12.29
N PHE A 262 -14.56 17.64 11.65
CA PHE A 262 -15.66 16.84 12.19
C PHE A 262 -15.27 16.06 13.45
N ILE A 263 -14.08 15.46 13.48
CA ILE A 263 -13.61 14.73 14.67
C ILE A 263 -13.60 15.60 15.91
N VAL A 264 -13.19 16.85 15.78
CA VAL A 264 -13.00 17.77 16.89
C VAL A 264 -14.30 18.48 17.23
N TRP A 265 -15.06 18.94 16.23
CA TRP A 265 -16.12 19.90 16.45
C TRP A 265 -17.54 19.31 16.44
N ILE A 266 -17.78 18.05 16.06
CA ILE A 266 -19.14 17.48 16.07
C ILE A 266 -19.84 17.64 17.44
N PRO A 267 -19.24 17.19 18.57
CA PRO A 267 -19.89 17.32 19.87
C PRO A 267 -20.13 18.78 20.27
N ILE A 268 -19.13 19.64 20.00
CA ILE A 268 -19.17 21.07 20.33
C ILE A 268 -20.23 21.81 19.50
N TYR A 269 -20.40 21.44 18.23
CA TYR A 269 -21.44 21.99 17.36
C TYR A 269 -22.84 21.59 17.87
N LEU A 270 -23.04 20.31 18.20
CA LEU A 270 -24.32 19.82 18.73
C LEU A 270 -24.68 20.49 20.07
N ASN A 271 -23.70 20.69 20.95
CA ASN A 271 -23.90 21.44 22.19
C ASN A 271 -24.16 22.93 21.92
N GLY A 272 -23.32 23.59 21.13
CA GLY A 272 -23.35 25.04 20.95
C GLY A 272 -24.53 25.55 20.12
N VAL A 273 -24.96 24.79 19.10
CA VAL A 273 -26.06 25.20 18.20
C VAL A 273 -27.41 24.68 18.68
N TYR A 274 -27.46 23.43 19.15
CA TYR A 274 -28.71 22.77 19.54
C TYR A 274 -28.91 22.64 21.05
N GLY A 275 -27.97 23.11 21.88
CA GLY A 275 -28.07 23.04 23.34
C GLY A 275 -28.03 21.61 23.88
N MET A 276 -27.52 20.65 23.12
CA MET A 276 -27.54 19.23 23.50
C MET A 276 -26.61 18.97 24.69
N ASP A 277 -27.11 18.22 25.67
CA ASP A 277 -26.30 17.65 26.73
C ASP A 277 -25.48 16.46 26.22
N VAL A 278 -24.52 15.99 27.02
CA VAL A 278 -23.63 14.90 26.63
C VAL A 278 -24.39 13.61 26.28
N LYS A 279 -25.51 13.34 26.96
CA LYS A 279 -26.37 12.18 26.68
C LYS A 279 -27.00 12.27 25.30
N THR A 280 -27.57 13.42 24.96
CA THR A 280 -28.17 13.64 23.64
C THR A 280 -27.11 13.61 22.54
N ILE A 281 -25.93 14.18 22.77
CA ILE A 281 -24.78 14.07 21.85
C ILE A 281 -24.43 12.60 21.58
N GLY A 282 -24.53 11.73 22.59
CA GLY A 282 -24.38 10.28 22.47
C GLY A 282 -25.28 9.63 21.40
N ILE A 283 -26.49 10.15 21.22
CA ILE A 283 -27.49 9.61 20.28
C ILE A 283 -27.21 10.05 18.84
N TYR A 284 -26.69 11.26 18.64
CA TYR A 284 -26.55 11.88 17.32
C TYR A 284 -25.11 11.82 16.78
N GLY A 285 -24.10 11.97 17.64
CA GLY A 285 -22.72 12.25 17.23
C GLY A 285 -22.02 11.10 16.49
N TRP A 286 -22.52 9.86 16.57
CA TRP A 286 -21.96 8.72 15.85
C TRP A 286 -22.39 8.63 14.38
N VAL A 287 -23.54 9.22 14.03
CA VAL A 287 -24.16 9.14 12.70
C VAL A 287 -23.21 9.58 11.58
N PRO A 288 -22.46 10.69 11.71
CA PRO A 288 -21.53 11.12 10.67
C PRO A 288 -20.46 10.08 10.32
N TYR A 289 -19.98 9.31 11.29
CA TYR A 289 -18.96 8.28 11.08
C TYR A 289 -19.48 7.07 10.31
N VAL A 290 -20.79 6.80 10.35
CA VAL A 290 -21.43 5.81 9.46
C VAL A 290 -21.29 6.25 8.01
N GLY A 291 -21.53 7.54 7.74
CA GLY A 291 -21.32 8.12 6.42
C GLY A 291 -19.87 7.97 5.94
N ALA A 292 -18.91 8.22 6.82
CA ALA A 292 -17.49 7.97 6.55
C ALA A 292 -17.24 6.50 6.13
N MET A 293 -17.72 5.54 6.92
CA MET A 293 -17.56 4.11 6.64
C MET A 293 -18.13 3.73 5.27
N LEU A 294 -19.36 4.17 4.97
CA LEU A 294 -20.02 3.90 3.69
C LEU A 294 -19.27 4.55 2.52
N GLY A 295 -18.72 5.75 2.71
CA GLY A 295 -17.92 6.46 1.71
C GLY A 295 -16.63 5.71 1.35
N ALA A 296 -15.95 5.15 2.35
CA ALA A 296 -14.74 4.37 2.14
C ALA A 296 -15.03 3.12 1.28
N TRP A 297 -16.12 2.41 1.57
CA TRP A 297 -16.56 1.25 0.79
C TRP A 297 -16.97 1.66 -0.63
N TYR A 298 -17.76 2.72 -0.76
CA TYR A 298 -18.20 3.22 -2.06
C TYR A 298 -17.03 3.63 -2.95
N GLY A 299 -16.10 4.45 -2.43
CA GLY A 299 -14.93 4.91 -3.17
C GLY A 299 -14.01 3.78 -3.60
N GLY A 300 -13.81 2.77 -2.74
CA GLY A 300 -13.04 1.57 -3.06
C GLY A 300 -13.68 0.71 -4.13
N LEU A 301 -14.96 0.37 -3.97
CA LEU A 301 -15.71 -0.47 -4.92
C LEU A 301 -15.87 0.22 -6.28
N LEU A 302 -16.10 1.53 -6.30
CA LEU A 302 -16.21 2.31 -7.53
C LEU A 302 -14.89 2.30 -8.31
N ALA A 303 -13.76 2.54 -7.62
CA ALA A 303 -12.44 2.48 -8.25
C ALA A 303 -12.15 1.08 -8.79
N GLN A 304 -12.39 0.04 -7.99
CA GLN A 304 -12.18 -1.35 -8.39
C GLN A 304 -13.01 -1.72 -9.62
N ARG A 305 -14.30 -1.35 -9.66
CA ARG A 305 -15.18 -1.63 -10.79
C ARG A 305 -14.70 -0.95 -12.07
N LYS A 306 -14.26 0.31 -12.00
CA LYS A 306 -13.77 1.04 -13.18
C LYS A 306 -12.46 0.45 -13.70
N ILE A 307 -11.53 0.08 -12.82
CA ILE A 307 -10.29 -0.61 -13.20
C ILE A 307 -10.60 -1.96 -13.84
N LYS A 308 -11.55 -2.74 -13.30
CA LYS A 308 -12.00 -4.02 -13.90
C LYS A 308 -12.62 -3.87 -15.30
N ILE A 309 -13.22 -2.71 -15.59
CA ILE A 309 -13.79 -2.39 -16.91
C ILE A 309 -12.69 -1.85 -17.88
N GLY A 310 -11.42 -1.85 -17.46
CA GLY A 310 -10.28 -1.45 -18.30
C GLY A 310 -9.97 0.04 -18.27
N TRP A 311 -10.48 0.79 -17.29
CA TRP A 311 -10.10 2.20 -17.15
C TRP A 311 -8.67 2.33 -16.63
N ASP A 312 -7.93 3.28 -17.20
CA ASP A 312 -6.64 3.71 -16.66
C ASP A 312 -6.75 4.09 -15.17
N VAL A 313 -5.72 3.74 -14.40
CA VAL A 313 -5.67 3.93 -12.95
C VAL A 313 -5.72 5.42 -12.61
N ASN A 314 -4.91 6.25 -13.27
CA ASN A 314 -4.86 7.68 -13.01
C ASN A 314 -6.21 8.35 -13.33
N LYS A 315 -6.82 8.00 -14.47
CA LYS A 315 -8.17 8.47 -14.85
C LYS A 315 -9.22 8.05 -13.82
N THR A 316 -9.15 6.81 -13.34
CA THR A 316 -10.09 6.29 -12.33
C THR A 316 -9.96 7.04 -11.02
N ARG A 317 -8.74 7.14 -10.46
CA ARG A 317 -8.47 7.80 -9.19
C ARG A 317 -8.93 9.26 -9.21
N LYS A 318 -8.56 10.02 -10.24
CA LYS A 318 -9.02 11.41 -10.41
C LYS A 318 -10.55 11.52 -10.43
N ARG A 319 -11.24 10.65 -11.17
CA ARG A 319 -12.71 10.68 -11.21
C ARG A 319 -13.35 10.39 -9.87
N VAL A 320 -12.87 9.39 -9.14
CA VAL A 320 -13.45 9.04 -7.83
C VAL A 320 -13.22 10.16 -6.82
N ILE A 321 -12.02 10.77 -6.82
CA ILE A 321 -11.72 11.96 -6.01
C ILE A 321 -12.66 13.13 -6.37
N THR A 322 -12.83 13.42 -7.66
CA THR A 322 -13.75 14.49 -8.10
C THR A 322 -15.18 14.23 -7.66
N ILE A 323 -15.67 12.98 -7.75
CA ILE A 323 -17.01 12.62 -7.28
C ILE A 323 -17.14 12.86 -5.77
N GLY A 324 -16.16 12.44 -4.96
CA GLY A 324 -16.18 12.69 -3.53
C GLY A 324 -16.22 14.19 -3.21
N CYS A 325 -15.43 15.01 -3.91
CA CYS A 325 -15.46 16.47 -3.75
C CYS A 325 -16.79 17.11 -4.18
N LEU A 326 -17.41 16.62 -5.26
CA LEU A 326 -18.72 17.08 -5.72
C LEU A 326 -19.86 16.70 -4.77
N ILE A 327 -19.69 15.64 -3.97
CA ILE A 327 -20.62 15.30 -2.90
C ILE A 327 -20.38 16.20 -1.68
N MET A 328 -19.13 16.40 -1.28
CA MET A 328 -18.78 17.19 -0.09
C MET A 328 -19.21 18.65 -0.19
N LEU A 329 -18.88 19.32 -1.29
CA LEU A 329 -19.01 20.77 -1.39
C LEU A 329 -20.46 21.27 -1.26
N PRO A 330 -21.45 20.72 -1.99
CA PRO A 330 -22.85 21.11 -1.81
C PRO A 330 -23.38 20.76 -0.41
N SER A 331 -23.01 19.60 0.12
CA SER A 331 -23.44 19.19 1.47
C SER A 331 -22.91 20.12 2.55
N PHE A 332 -21.70 20.67 2.38
CA PHE A 332 -21.17 21.68 3.31
C PHE A 332 -22.03 22.95 3.34
N PHE A 333 -22.50 23.44 2.18
CA PHE A 333 -23.42 24.59 2.14
C PHE A 333 -24.80 24.26 2.72
N LEU A 334 -25.31 23.04 2.53
CA LEU A 334 -26.55 22.59 3.15
C LEU A 334 -26.46 22.56 4.68
N LEU A 335 -25.27 22.40 5.26
CA LEU A 335 -25.07 22.42 6.71
C LEU A 335 -25.27 23.82 7.31
N MET A 336 -25.21 24.89 6.51
CA MET A 336 -25.49 26.25 6.98
C MET A 336 -26.95 26.43 7.41
N ASP A 337 -27.87 25.72 6.76
CA ASP A 337 -29.29 25.67 7.16
C ASP A 337 -29.85 24.25 6.99
N PRO A 338 -29.68 23.38 8.01
CA PRO A 338 -30.16 22.00 7.97
C PRO A 338 -31.70 21.88 7.84
N THR A 339 -32.46 22.96 8.10
CA THR A 339 -33.92 22.92 8.01
C THR A 339 -34.43 22.76 6.59
N ILE A 340 -33.65 23.21 5.60
CA ILE A 340 -33.94 23.01 4.17
C ILE A 340 -33.97 21.51 3.84
N VAL A 341 -33.01 20.75 4.37
CA VAL A 341 -32.97 19.29 4.18
C VAL A 341 -34.06 18.60 4.98
N ALA A 342 -34.30 19.04 6.22
CA ALA A 342 -35.41 18.55 7.06
C ALA A 342 -36.76 18.65 6.34
N SER A 343 -37.08 19.84 5.82
CA SER A 343 -38.34 20.10 5.12
C SER A 343 -38.50 19.29 3.83
N ALA A 344 -37.43 19.15 3.03
CA ALA A 344 -37.45 18.35 1.81
C ALA A 344 -37.74 16.86 2.09
N PHE A 345 -37.10 16.27 3.10
CA PHE A 345 -37.33 14.88 3.48
C PHE A 345 -38.70 14.67 4.13
N ASN A 346 -39.16 15.64 4.94
CA ASN A 346 -40.47 15.55 5.60
C ASN A 346 -41.64 15.48 4.60
N LEU A 347 -41.49 15.96 3.36
CA LEU A 347 -42.49 15.75 2.31
C LEU A 347 -42.80 14.26 2.07
N ILE A 348 -41.79 13.40 2.21
CA ILE A 348 -41.90 11.95 2.01
C ILE A 348 -42.08 11.24 3.36
N LEU A 349 -41.30 11.61 4.39
CA LEU A 349 -41.33 10.94 5.69
C LEU A 349 -42.69 11.09 6.40
N ASN A 350 -43.39 12.20 6.20
CA ASN A 350 -44.73 12.40 6.76
C ASN A 350 -45.74 11.36 6.24
N LEU A 351 -45.54 10.81 5.03
CA LEU A 351 -46.42 9.78 4.46
C LEU A 351 -46.33 8.45 5.23
N ILE A 352 -45.21 8.22 5.92
CA ILE A 352 -44.97 7.03 6.75
C ILE A 352 -45.00 7.35 8.25
N GLY A 353 -45.47 8.55 8.62
CA GLY A 353 -45.65 8.97 10.01
C GLY A 353 -44.35 9.30 10.76
N ILE A 354 -43.26 9.59 10.05
CA ILE A 354 -41.95 9.96 10.64
C ILE A 354 -41.65 11.42 10.30
N THR A 355 -41.04 12.14 11.23
CA THR A 355 -40.54 13.50 11.01
C THR A 355 -39.03 13.57 11.26
N MET A 356 -38.36 14.41 10.48
CA MET A 356 -36.95 14.76 10.65
C MET A 356 -36.87 16.17 11.21
N ASP A 357 -36.20 16.30 12.36
CA ASP A 357 -35.88 17.57 12.99
C ASP A 357 -34.55 18.15 12.45
N SER A 358 -34.27 19.41 12.81
CA SER A 358 -33.04 20.09 12.38
C SER A 358 -31.76 19.37 12.83
N PRO A 359 -31.63 18.87 14.08
CA PRO A 359 -30.45 18.12 14.48
C PRO A 359 -30.24 16.80 13.71
N SER A 360 -31.29 16.01 13.47
CA SER A 360 -31.18 14.80 12.64
C SER A 360 -30.73 15.15 11.23
N ALA A 361 -31.29 16.21 10.65
CA ALA A 361 -30.88 16.69 9.33
C ALA A 361 -29.40 17.10 9.32
N ALA A 362 -28.93 17.82 10.34
CA ALA A 362 -27.53 18.23 10.44
C ALA A 362 -26.57 17.04 10.47
N VAL A 363 -26.80 16.04 11.33
CA VAL A 363 -25.91 14.88 11.39
C VAL A 363 -25.96 14.00 10.14
N ILE A 364 -27.10 13.95 9.45
CA ILE A 364 -27.21 13.28 8.13
C ILE A 364 -26.40 14.03 7.09
N ILE A 365 -26.48 15.37 7.04
CA ILE A 365 -25.66 16.18 6.14
C ILE A 365 -24.16 15.95 6.43
N MET A 366 -23.76 15.95 7.70
CA MET A 366 -22.38 15.63 8.10
C MET A 366 -21.96 14.22 7.67
N ALA A 367 -22.85 13.23 7.76
CA ALA A 367 -22.60 11.89 7.25
C ALA A 367 -22.35 11.88 5.73
N VAL A 368 -23.11 12.67 4.96
CA VAL A 368 -22.89 12.83 3.51
C VAL A 368 -21.56 13.53 3.22
N ILE A 369 -21.18 14.53 4.01
CA ILE A 369 -19.86 15.19 3.88
C ILE A 369 -18.74 14.18 4.15
N LEU A 370 -18.81 13.43 5.25
CA LEU A 370 -17.79 12.43 5.58
C LEU A 370 -17.78 11.25 4.59
N PHE A 371 -18.92 10.91 3.98
CA PHE A 371 -19.00 9.98 2.86
C PHE A 371 -18.19 10.46 1.66
N GLY A 372 -18.38 11.73 1.27
CA GLY A 372 -17.62 12.34 0.17
C GLY A 372 -16.13 12.42 0.50
N PHE A 373 -15.78 12.77 1.75
CA PHE A 373 -14.39 12.81 2.23
C PHE A 373 -13.74 11.43 2.10
N GLN A 374 -14.36 10.37 2.62
CA GLN A 374 -13.80 9.02 2.57
C GLN A 374 -13.72 8.45 1.15
N THR A 375 -14.67 8.82 0.29
CA THR A 375 -14.62 8.49 -1.14
C THR A 375 -13.36 9.08 -1.79
N SER A 376 -12.99 10.32 -1.43
CA SER A 376 -11.81 11.00 -1.96
C SER A 376 -10.50 10.53 -1.33
N ILE A 377 -10.37 10.58 0.00
CA ILE A 377 -9.08 10.37 0.68
C ILE A 377 -8.54 8.95 0.51
N GLY A 378 -9.42 7.93 0.51
CA GLY A 378 -8.99 6.55 0.30
C GLY A 378 -8.31 6.36 -1.07
N ASN A 379 -8.77 7.10 -2.08
CA ASN A 379 -8.15 7.08 -3.40
C ASN A 379 -6.83 7.86 -3.44
N VAL A 380 -6.72 8.98 -2.71
CA VAL A 380 -5.46 9.74 -2.58
C VAL A 380 -4.39 8.90 -1.88
N GLN A 381 -4.73 8.23 -0.77
CA GLN A 381 -3.82 7.40 0.01
C GLN A 381 -3.33 6.15 -0.75
N THR A 382 -4.09 5.65 -1.72
CA THR A 382 -3.68 4.53 -2.58
C THR A 382 -2.80 4.93 -3.76
N LEU A 383 -2.70 6.24 -4.09
CA LEU A 383 -1.89 6.71 -5.22
C LEU A 383 -0.41 6.32 -5.09
N PRO A 384 0.26 6.46 -3.92
CA PRO A 384 1.63 6.01 -3.78
C PRO A 384 1.78 4.52 -4.12
N SER A 385 0.95 3.65 -3.57
CA SER A 385 1.04 2.20 -3.83
C SER A 385 0.73 1.77 -5.26
N ASP A 386 0.09 2.65 -6.06
CA ASP A 386 -0.29 2.38 -7.44
C ASP A 386 0.62 3.10 -8.46
N LEU A 387 1.24 4.22 -8.08
CA LEU A 387 2.15 5.02 -8.91
C LEU A 387 3.62 4.68 -8.67
N PHE A 388 3.96 4.13 -7.49
CA PHE A 388 5.22 3.44 -7.26
C PHE A 388 5.10 1.99 -7.72
N SER A 389 6.17 1.50 -8.35
CA SER A 389 6.19 0.25 -9.10
C SER A 389 5.74 -0.95 -8.25
N LYS A 390 4.71 -1.67 -8.70
CA LYS A 390 4.40 -3.05 -8.24
C LYS A 390 4.97 -4.14 -9.14
N LYS A 391 5.62 -3.78 -10.24
CA LYS A 391 6.39 -4.67 -11.12
C LYS A 391 7.34 -3.77 -11.91
N THR A 392 8.64 -3.94 -11.70
CA THR A 392 9.66 -3.41 -12.61
C THR A 392 9.27 -3.88 -14.01
N VAL A 393 8.88 -2.93 -14.85
CA VAL A 393 8.38 -3.20 -16.19
C VAL A 393 9.60 -3.51 -17.05
N GLY A 394 9.82 -4.79 -17.35
CA GLY A 394 10.70 -5.18 -18.44
C GLY A 394 10.23 -4.49 -19.73
N THR A 395 11.10 -3.69 -20.33
CA THR A 395 10.90 -3.18 -21.70
C THR A 395 11.30 -4.23 -22.74
N LEU A 396 11.98 -5.29 -22.27
CA LEU A 396 12.63 -6.36 -23.00
C LEU A 396 12.27 -7.68 -22.28
N SER A 397 11.74 -8.66 -23.02
CA SER A 397 11.40 -10.00 -22.49
C SER A 397 12.27 -11.02 -23.23
N LEU A 398 12.92 -11.91 -22.48
CA LEU A 398 13.94 -12.81 -23.01
C LEU A 398 13.74 -14.17 -22.38
N GLY A 399 13.66 -15.20 -23.20
CA GLY A 399 13.44 -16.57 -22.75
C GLY A 399 13.58 -17.51 -23.93
N ASN A 400 14.04 -18.74 -23.67
CA ASN A 400 14.05 -19.74 -24.73
C ASN A 400 12.64 -20.34 -24.93
N GLU A 401 12.44 -21.09 -26.01
CA GLU A 401 11.16 -21.74 -26.29
C GLU A 401 10.73 -22.69 -25.16
N GLU A 402 11.67 -23.43 -24.60
CA GLU A 402 11.43 -24.39 -23.52
C GLU A 402 10.94 -23.69 -22.23
N ASP A 403 11.45 -22.49 -21.94
CA ASP A 403 11.01 -21.66 -20.83
C ASP A 403 9.60 -21.11 -21.08
N ALA A 404 9.33 -20.64 -22.29
CA ALA A 404 8.00 -20.17 -22.70
C ALA A 404 6.95 -21.29 -22.64
N GLU A 405 7.33 -22.51 -23.01
CA GLU A 405 6.49 -23.70 -22.88
C GLU A 405 6.27 -24.06 -21.40
N LYS A 406 7.33 -24.20 -20.61
CA LYS A 406 7.24 -24.64 -19.21
C LYS A 406 6.51 -23.64 -18.30
N HIS A 407 6.68 -22.34 -18.54
CA HIS A 407 6.18 -21.29 -17.66
C HIS A 407 4.84 -20.72 -18.13
N PHE A 408 4.62 -20.65 -19.44
CA PHE A 408 3.44 -20.01 -20.02
C PHE A 408 2.57 -20.94 -20.87
N GLY A 409 3.00 -22.19 -21.11
CA GLY A 409 2.26 -23.15 -21.93
C GLY A 409 2.15 -22.74 -23.40
N LEU A 410 3.09 -21.91 -23.88
CA LEU A 410 3.10 -21.44 -25.26
C LEU A 410 3.80 -22.47 -26.15
N HIS A 411 3.15 -22.84 -27.25
CA HIS A 411 3.70 -23.77 -28.23
C HIS A 411 3.83 -23.09 -29.59
N PRO A 412 4.83 -23.44 -30.41
CA PRO A 412 4.88 -23.01 -31.80
C PRO A 412 3.64 -23.48 -32.56
N GLU A 413 2.92 -22.56 -33.19
CA GLU A 413 1.82 -22.93 -34.07
C GLU A 413 2.39 -23.52 -35.38
N GLY A 414 2.06 -24.79 -35.67
CA GLY A 414 2.34 -25.43 -36.96
C GLY A 414 3.62 -26.27 -37.06
N VAL A 415 4.31 -26.56 -35.96
CA VAL A 415 5.54 -27.40 -35.96
C VAL A 415 5.44 -28.55 -34.94
N ASP A 416 5.79 -29.77 -35.36
CA ASP A 416 5.87 -30.94 -34.49
C ASP A 416 7.29 -31.05 -33.89
N VAL A 417 7.45 -30.48 -32.69
CA VAL A 417 8.73 -30.29 -31.98
C VAL A 417 9.37 -31.61 -31.52
N THR A 418 8.66 -32.75 -31.61
CA THR A 418 9.16 -34.06 -31.17
C THR A 418 10.21 -34.71 -32.08
N SER A 419 10.54 -34.08 -33.23
CA SER A 419 11.29 -34.73 -34.32
C SER A 419 12.78 -34.33 -34.49
N GLY A 420 13.34 -33.48 -33.62
CA GLY A 420 14.80 -33.25 -33.54
C GLY A 420 15.50 -32.74 -34.81
N ALA A 421 14.76 -32.27 -35.81
CA ALA A 421 15.29 -31.71 -37.05
C ALA A 421 15.21 -30.17 -37.04
N HIS A 422 16.18 -29.53 -37.71
CA HIS A 422 16.37 -28.08 -37.81
C HIS A 422 15.04 -27.29 -37.85
N VAL A 423 14.77 -26.55 -36.77
CA VAL A 423 13.62 -25.65 -36.67
C VAL A 423 14.01 -24.31 -37.28
N GLU A 424 13.37 -23.94 -38.40
CA GLU A 424 13.58 -22.65 -39.06
C GLU A 424 13.04 -21.50 -38.20
N GLY A 425 13.65 -20.31 -38.32
CA GLY A 425 13.33 -19.12 -37.51
C GLY A 425 11.86 -18.70 -37.53
N GLU A 426 11.09 -19.11 -38.55
CA GLU A 426 9.65 -18.84 -38.67
C GLU A 426 8.79 -19.56 -37.61
N ALA A 427 9.20 -20.74 -37.14
CA ALA A 427 8.49 -21.45 -36.08
C ALA A 427 8.50 -20.66 -34.77
N TYR A 428 9.62 -19.99 -34.49
CA TYR A 428 9.82 -19.17 -33.30
C TYR A 428 9.03 -17.87 -33.32
N LEU A 429 8.71 -17.34 -34.51
CA LEU A 429 7.94 -16.12 -34.64
C LEU A 429 6.56 -16.22 -33.98
N SER A 430 5.91 -17.39 -34.05
CA SER A 430 4.61 -17.61 -33.39
C SER A 430 4.72 -17.45 -31.88
N VAL A 431 5.72 -18.08 -31.26
CA VAL A 431 5.96 -17.99 -29.80
C VAL A 431 6.33 -16.56 -29.39
N LEU A 432 7.19 -15.88 -30.16
CA LEU A 432 7.58 -14.49 -29.89
C LEU A 432 6.38 -13.53 -29.97
N LYS A 433 5.46 -13.73 -30.93
CA LYS A 433 4.20 -12.97 -31.02
C LYS A 433 3.26 -13.27 -29.87
N GLN A 434 3.13 -14.53 -29.48
CA GLN A 434 2.32 -14.92 -28.32
C GLN A 434 2.86 -14.28 -27.03
N LEU A 435 4.18 -14.24 -26.85
CA LEU A 435 4.84 -13.54 -25.74
C LEU A 435 4.58 -12.02 -25.78
N MET A 436 4.69 -11.36 -26.94
CA MET A 436 4.34 -9.93 -27.06
C MET A 436 2.87 -9.63 -26.76
N ASN A 437 1.95 -10.52 -27.18
CA ASN A 437 0.53 -10.39 -26.87
C ASN A 437 0.26 -10.57 -25.37
N MET A 438 0.96 -11.50 -24.72
CA MET A 438 0.87 -11.74 -23.28
C MET A 438 1.48 -10.60 -22.46
N PHE A 439 2.52 -9.94 -23.00
CA PHE A 439 3.24 -8.82 -22.38
C PHE A 439 3.17 -7.55 -23.25
N PRO A 440 2.04 -6.80 -23.25
CA PRO A 440 1.80 -5.67 -24.16
C PRO A 440 2.75 -4.47 -24.03
N ARG A 441 3.67 -4.51 -23.05
CA ARG A 441 4.69 -3.47 -22.81
C ARG A 441 6.08 -3.90 -23.27
N ALA A 442 6.28 -5.17 -23.63
CA ALA A 442 7.50 -5.65 -24.22
C ALA A 442 7.64 -5.05 -25.62
N LYS A 443 8.75 -4.33 -25.86
CA LYS A 443 9.04 -3.75 -27.18
C LYS A 443 9.81 -4.69 -28.07
N LYS A 444 10.55 -5.63 -27.48
CA LYS A 444 11.33 -6.64 -28.21
C LYS A 444 11.30 -7.95 -27.43
N VAL A 445 11.22 -9.05 -28.16
CA VAL A 445 11.35 -10.42 -27.62
C VAL A 445 12.44 -11.13 -28.39
N ILE A 446 13.41 -11.70 -27.69
CA ILE A 446 14.59 -12.33 -28.31
C ILE A 446 14.77 -13.71 -27.71
N THR A 447 15.19 -14.65 -28.54
CA THR A 447 15.54 -16.01 -28.13
C THR A 447 16.78 -16.50 -28.86
N THR A 448 17.58 -17.33 -28.20
CA THR A 448 18.72 -18.03 -28.80
C THR A 448 18.26 -19.30 -29.48
N LEU A 449 18.85 -19.61 -30.62
CA LEU A 449 18.64 -20.88 -31.32
C LEU A 449 19.88 -21.76 -31.11
N ARG A 450 19.69 -22.88 -30.42
CA ARG A 450 20.78 -23.81 -30.08
C ARG A 450 20.50 -25.20 -30.66
N GLY A 451 21.38 -25.69 -31.52
CA GLY A 451 21.40 -27.10 -31.92
C GLY A 451 22.53 -27.85 -31.24
N SER A 452 22.21 -28.93 -30.52
CA SER A 452 23.23 -29.78 -29.89
C SER A 452 23.52 -30.99 -30.78
N ILE A 453 24.66 -30.99 -31.48
CA ILE A 453 25.08 -32.12 -32.32
C ILE A 453 25.84 -33.16 -31.47
N SER A 454 26.78 -32.71 -30.63
CA SER A 454 27.53 -33.57 -29.70
C SER A 454 28.04 -32.80 -28.47
N ALA A 455 28.73 -33.47 -27.55
CA ALA A 455 29.34 -32.85 -26.36
C ALA A 455 30.35 -31.73 -26.69
N SER A 456 30.99 -31.76 -27.85
CA SER A 456 31.98 -30.76 -28.28
C SER A 456 31.52 -29.93 -29.47
N HIS A 457 30.32 -30.18 -30.01
CA HIS A 457 29.82 -29.57 -31.25
C HIS A 457 28.38 -29.09 -31.12
N ASN A 458 28.16 -27.77 -31.19
CA ASN A 458 26.84 -27.16 -31.23
C ASN A 458 26.71 -26.18 -32.40
N THR A 459 25.48 -25.96 -32.87
CA THR A 459 25.11 -24.78 -33.64
C THR A 459 24.56 -23.71 -32.71
N TRP A 460 24.88 -22.44 -33.00
CA TRP A 460 24.44 -21.30 -32.20
C TRP A 460 24.00 -20.13 -33.07
N SER A 461 22.81 -19.61 -32.82
CA SER A 461 22.22 -18.45 -33.49
C SER A 461 21.21 -17.76 -32.56
N GLY A 462 20.47 -16.79 -33.06
CA GLY A 462 19.42 -16.09 -32.31
C GLY A 462 18.45 -15.35 -33.21
N VAL A 463 17.26 -15.08 -32.68
CA VAL A 463 16.21 -14.31 -33.36
C VAL A 463 15.64 -13.24 -32.43
N LEU A 464 15.34 -12.07 -32.97
CA LEU A 464 14.76 -10.91 -32.28
C LEU A 464 13.51 -10.47 -33.02
N TYR A 465 12.41 -10.27 -32.31
CA TYR A 465 11.19 -9.69 -32.84
C TYR A 465 10.89 -8.36 -32.14
N ASP A 466 10.69 -7.28 -32.89
CA ASP A 466 10.43 -5.92 -32.37
C ASP A 466 8.95 -5.50 -32.42
N GLY A 467 8.07 -6.43 -32.80
CA GLY A 467 6.64 -6.20 -33.00
C GLY A 467 6.24 -5.99 -34.46
N GLU A 468 7.20 -5.65 -35.33
CA GLU A 468 6.96 -5.47 -36.78
C GLU A 468 7.82 -6.42 -37.62
N THR A 469 9.10 -6.53 -37.28
CA THR A 469 10.14 -7.24 -38.03
C THR A 469 10.78 -8.34 -37.20
N LEU A 470 10.96 -9.52 -37.81
CA LEU A 470 11.78 -10.59 -37.27
C LEU A 470 13.21 -10.46 -37.82
N PHE A 471 14.17 -10.31 -36.92
CA PHE A 471 15.60 -10.31 -37.20
C PHE A 471 16.17 -11.68 -36.86
N GLN A 472 17.06 -12.18 -37.70
CA GLN A 472 17.72 -13.47 -37.53
C GLN A 472 19.22 -13.30 -37.69
N ALA A 473 19.99 -13.81 -36.73
CA ALA A 473 21.44 -13.80 -36.79
C ALA A 473 21.99 -14.91 -37.70
N PRO A 474 23.25 -14.82 -38.14
CA PRO A 474 23.97 -15.96 -38.70
C PRO A 474 23.99 -17.16 -37.74
N SER A 475 24.08 -18.36 -38.30
CA SER A 475 24.29 -19.59 -37.52
C SER A 475 25.77 -19.95 -37.52
N TYR A 476 26.34 -20.14 -36.33
CA TYR A 476 27.74 -20.52 -36.15
C TYR A 476 27.86 -21.99 -35.75
N GLU A 477 28.82 -22.68 -36.37
CA GLU A 477 29.20 -24.06 -36.04
C GLU A 477 30.34 -24.06 -35.02
N ILE A 478 30.02 -24.34 -33.75
CA ILE A 478 30.99 -24.37 -32.65
C ILE A 478 31.48 -25.81 -32.48
N THR A 479 32.56 -26.18 -33.18
CA THR A 479 33.05 -27.57 -33.28
C THR A 479 34.03 -28.00 -32.17
N HIS A 480 34.56 -27.06 -31.38
CA HIS A 480 35.55 -27.29 -30.33
C HIS A 480 35.20 -26.54 -29.03
N ILE A 481 34.07 -26.92 -28.42
CA ILE A 481 33.60 -26.28 -27.18
C ILE A 481 34.57 -26.58 -26.03
N VAL A 482 35.06 -25.52 -25.39
CA VAL A 482 35.90 -25.57 -24.18
C VAL A 482 35.04 -25.61 -22.93
N ASP A 483 34.01 -24.76 -22.88
CA ASP A 483 33.04 -24.68 -21.78
C ASP A 483 31.64 -24.37 -22.34
N ARG A 484 30.61 -24.90 -21.68
CA ARG A 484 29.20 -24.76 -22.06
C ARG A 484 28.44 -23.79 -21.17
N VAL A 485 29.03 -23.39 -20.05
CA VAL A 485 28.43 -22.50 -19.06
C VAL A 485 28.58 -21.04 -19.51
N GLY A 486 27.59 -20.20 -19.23
CA GLY A 486 27.61 -18.78 -19.53
C GLY A 486 27.30 -18.38 -20.98
N GLY A 487 26.93 -19.32 -21.85
CA GLY A 487 26.59 -19.02 -23.25
C GLY A 487 25.39 -18.07 -23.37
N GLY A 488 24.34 -18.31 -22.59
CA GLY A 488 23.16 -17.43 -22.50
C GLY A 488 23.51 -16.08 -21.89
N ASP A 489 24.23 -16.06 -20.77
CA ASP A 489 24.64 -14.83 -20.08
C ASP A 489 25.54 -13.95 -20.95
N SER A 490 26.43 -14.57 -21.73
CA SER A 490 27.24 -13.88 -22.72
C SER A 490 26.42 -13.33 -23.89
N PHE A 491 25.41 -14.05 -24.35
CA PHE A 491 24.49 -13.56 -25.38
C PHE A 491 23.76 -12.31 -24.85
N MET A 492 23.30 -12.38 -23.61
CA MET A 492 22.62 -11.30 -22.90
C MET A 492 23.48 -10.06 -22.73
N GLY A 493 24.69 -10.22 -22.19
CA GLY A 493 25.65 -9.13 -22.05
C GLY A 493 26.01 -8.51 -23.40
N GLY A 494 26.21 -9.35 -24.43
CA GLY A 494 26.49 -8.92 -25.80
C GLY A 494 25.32 -8.15 -26.42
N LEU A 495 24.08 -8.54 -26.18
CA LEU A 495 22.89 -7.88 -26.72
C LEU A 495 22.65 -6.52 -26.06
N ILE A 496 22.79 -6.43 -24.74
CA ILE A 496 22.69 -5.16 -24.00
C ILE A 496 23.76 -4.18 -24.50
N TYR A 497 25.00 -4.65 -24.62
CA TYR A 497 26.08 -3.87 -25.17
C TYR A 497 25.80 -3.45 -26.63
N GLY A 498 25.31 -4.37 -27.47
CA GLY A 498 24.96 -4.12 -28.86
C GLY A 498 23.88 -3.05 -29.02
N PHE A 499 22.82 -3.09 -28.21
CA PHE A 499 21.78 -2.04 -28.21
C PHE A 499 22.31 -0.67 -27.79
N HIS A 500 23.28 -0.64 -26.87
CA HIS A 500 23.90 0.61 -26.44
C HIS A 500 24.83 1.18 -27.52
N LYS A 501 25.65 0.33 -28.14
CA LYS A 501 26.66 0.73 -29.13
C LYS A 501 26.09 1.03 -30.51
N TYR A 502 25.07 0.28 -30.94
CA TYR A 502 24.46 0.40 -32.26
C TYR A 502 22.99 0.84 -32.14
N PRO A 503 22.73 2.09 -31.70
CA PRO A 503 21.36 2.57 -31.53
C PRO A 503 20.62 2.54 -32.87
N ASN A 504 19.40 1.99 -32.85
CA ASN A 504 18.52 1.80 -34.01
C ASN A 504 19.00 0.77 -35.05
N ASN A 505 19.93 -0.11 -34.70
CA ASN A 505 20.32 -1.23 -35.56
C ASN A 505 20.21 -2.56 -34.81
N ASP A 506 18.98 -3.08 -34.76
CA ASP A 506 18.64 -4.29 -34.01
C ASP A 506 19.30 -5.54 -34.59
N GLN A 507 19.46 -5.61 -35.92
CA GLN A 507 20.21 -6.68 -36.57
C GLN A 507 21.66 -6.72 -36.08
N LYS A 508 22.34 -5.58 -36.10
CA LYS A 508 23.75 -5.51 -35.70
C LYS A 508 23.94 -5.79 -34.20
N ALA A 509 22.98 -5.36 -33.37
CA ALA A 509 22.97 -5.68 -31.95
C ALA A 509 22.82 -7.21 -31.71
N LEU A 510 21.92 -7.84 -32.46
CA LEU A 510 21.71 -9.30 -32.41
C LEU A 510 22.95 -10.07 -32.93
N ASP A 511 23.54 -9.65 -34.04
CA ASP A 511 24.74 -10.28 -34.61
C ASP A 511 25.92 -10.21 -33.63
N PHE A 512 26.11 -9.07 -32.97
CA PHE A 512 27.13 -8.89 -31.93
C PHE A 512 26.89 -9.84 -30.74
N ALA A 513 25.63 -9.96 -30.29
CA ALA A 513 25.26 -10.84 -29.18
C ALA A 513 25.55 -12.32 -29.49
N VAL A 514 25.21 -12.78 -30.70
CA VAL A 514 25.50 -14.15 -31.14
C VAL A 514 27.00 -14.37 -31.23
N ALA A 515 27.76 -13.46 -31.85
CA ALA A 515 29.21 -13.60 -31.96
C ALA A 515 29.89 -13.64 -30.56
N ALA A 516 29.47 -12.78 -29.63
CA ALA A 516 29.98 -12.77 -28.27
C ALA A 516 29.72 -14.10 -27.55
N SER A 517 28.50 -14.62 -27.67
CA SER A 517 28.11 -15.91 -27.10
C SER A 517 28.85 -17.09 -27.74
N CYS A 518 29.10 -17.06 -29.04
CA CYS A 518 29.90 -18.07 -29.73
C CYS A 518 31.34 -18.11 -29.17
N LEU A 519 31.97 -16.95 -28.98
CA LEU A 519 33.33 -16.87 -28.39
C LEU A 519 33.35 -17.35 -26.95
N LYS A 520 32.30 -17.11 -26.17
CA LYS A 520 32.20 -17.58 -24.79
C LYS A 520 32.38 -19.09 -24.65
N HIS A 521 31.92 -19.88 -25.62
CA HIS A 521 32.07 -21.33 -25.63
C HIS A 521 33.54 -21.80 -25.76
N THR A 522 34.46 -20.89 -26.09
CA THR A 522 35.91 -21.14 -26.18
C THR A 522 36.67 -20.70 -24.92
N ILE A 523 35.97 -20.14 -23.92
CA ILE A 523 36.54 -19.56 -22.69
C ILE A 523 36.01 -20.34 -21.47
N PHE A 524 36.88 -20.71 -20.53
CA PHE A 524 36.48 -21.34 -19.27
C PHE A 524 35.71 -20.42 -18.34
N GLY A 525 34.77 -20.98 -17.57
CA GLY A 525 33.99 -20.26 -16.55
C GLY A 525 32.74 -19.62 -17.13
N ASP A 526 32.09 -18.75 -16.34
CA ASP A 526 30.76 -18.21 -16.67
C ASP A 526 30.81 -16.85 -17.38
N ALA A 527 31.81 -16.02 -17.07
CA ALA A 527 31.97 -14.71 -17.66
C ALA A 527 32.52 -14.76 -19.11
N ASN A 528 32.01 -13.88 -19.98
CA ASN A 528 32.63 -13.65 -21.29
C ASN A 528 33.86 -12.74 -21.14
N LEU A 529 35.02 -13.26 -21.50
CA LEU A 529 36.30 -12.54 -21.47
C LEU A 529 36.77 -12.11 -22.86
N ALA A 530 35.95 -12.33 -23.91
CA ALA A 530 36.24 -11.87 -25.25
C ALA A 530 36.26 -10.34 -25.30
N THR A 531 37.26 -9.80 -25.99
CA THR A 531 37.35 -8.36 -26.25
C THR A 531 36.37 -7.95 -27.33
N GLU A 532 35.99 -6.67 -27.32
CA GLU A 532 35.13 -6.07 -28.33
C GLU A 532 35.63 -6.32 -29.77
N ASP A 533 36.94 -6.17 -29.99
CA ASP A 533 37.56 -6.40 -31.29
C ASP A 533 37.47 -7.86 -31.75
N GLU A 534 37.55 -8.82 -30.83
CA GLU A 534 37.39 -10.25 -31.15
C GLU A 534 35.95 -10.57 -31.55
N VAL A 535 34.98 -10.00 -30.84
CA VAL A 535 33.55 -10.14 -31.16
C VAL A 535 33.25 -9.53 -32.54
N GLU A 536 33.74 -8.31 -32.82
CA GLU A 536 33.51 -7.65 -34.11
C GLU A 536 34.18 -8.39 -35.27
N LYS A 537 35.37 -8.97 -35.07
CA LYS A 537 36.03 -9.80 -36.08
C LYS A 537 35.21 -11.04 -36.42
N LEU A 538 34.72 -11.76 -35.42
CA LEU A 538 33.88 -12.94 -35.64
C LEU A 538 32.55 -12.56 -36.32
N MET A 539 31.94 -11.44 -35.89
CA MET A 539 30.73 -10.89 -36.49
C MET A 539 30.94 -10.52 -37.97
N SER A 540 32.13 -10.06 -38.35
CA SER A 540 32.48 -9.72 -39.73
C SER A 540 32.82 -10.94 -40.63
N GLY A 541 32.82 -12.15 -40.07
CA GLY A 541 33.06 -13.40 -40.78
C GLY A 541 34.49 -13.95 -40.71
N ASP A 542 35.39 -13.34 -39.93
CA ASP A 542 36.73 -13.89 -39.70
C ASP A 542 36.71 -14.98 -38.62
N ALA A 543 36.33 -16.19 -39.03
CA ALA A 543 36.35 -17.40 -38.19
C ALA A 543 37.68 -18.17 -38.28
N SER A 544 38.71 -17.63 -38.93
CA SER A 544 39.89 -18.39 -39.35
C SER A 544 40.88 -18.71 -38.21
N GLY A 545 40.73 -18.06 -37.05
CA GLY A 545 41.63 -18.20 -35.90
C GLY A 545 43.10 -17.84 -36.22
N ARG A 546 43.38 -17.27 -37.40
CA ARG A 546 44.73 -16.90 -37.79
C ARG A 546 45.18 -15.69 -36.99
N VAL A 547 46.36 -15.79 -36.38
CA VAL A 547 47.01 -14.66 -35.72
C VAL A 547 47.28 -13.59 -36.78
N SER A 548 46.47 -12.53 -36.77
CA SER A 548 46.74 -11.30 -37.53
C SER A 548 47.82 -10.54 -36.78
N ARG A 549 49.03 -10.49 -37.37
CA ARG A 549 50.19 -9.76 -36.83
C ARG A 549 50.25 -8.34 -37.36
#